data_AF-A0A816CY73-F1
#
_entry.id   AF-A0A816CY73-F1
#
_cell.length_a   1.000
_cell.length_b   1.000
_cell.length_c   1.000
_cell.angle_alpha   90.00
_cell.angle_beta   90.00
_cell.angle_gamma   90.00
#
_symmetry.space_group_name_H-M   'P 1'
#
loop_
_entity.id
_entity.type
_entity.pdbx_description
1 polymer ?
#
loop_
_entity_poly.entity_id
_entity_poly.type
_entity_poly.pdbx_seq_one_letter_code
_entity_poly.pdbx_strand_id
1 'polypeptide(L)'
;MFKVQDPNVRASSNFLFENVNKILSTFVPANRRPEDFQLHEAINVKSNGTITFSDNKSNRAQFIRIPPDASVWHVKELMHRKWCTERPSLVISITGGAKDYNMKPRLLRAFRRGLLKVASTTGAWIITGGMNRGIMKLVGEIVQTNPNRSRPIHLIGIATWGCVSGFHQLDVHGANVHYVKPRAEERGQASLEPNHTEFIFVDDGSERKYGREITFRANLEQLISGDFFAARFTPALSSSLQPLPGTTSLRAEPTDPVPVVLLVVEGGPNTVRTVHEAVVQNNIPAVFIEGTGRCCDLFAEAIHLYNKYRAKIESSEANLHSDPATIQRHNDELKNKLREALKDKILEISGAGDAAGDGANKNPSKPAGSTGETKRREGDSTDYFELVYQCIEKRKNFLNVISLNARNPVEPDIDVAILKALLNATSGSESVVSDKQRKCEQFRLALEWNRADIVRNHIMIREEDWENRELTGLFEIALSRSQTDFVKLFLDHDFSLTDLFRDKTKLPLLYVNSMQDHHEISVNNDDPLRTIYQEMIQPLIGDFFEVDVALCTKTNTSDSLLDNEYLVACSCCTTPTRREDYQNQISAEDGTNLSAEG
;
A
#
# COMPACT_ATOMS: atom_id res chain seq x y z
N MET A 1 -23.45 33.02 6.90
CA MET A 1 -24.63 33.92 6.92
C MET A 1 -24.85 34.57 5.56
N PHE A 2 -25.83 34.12 4.77
CA PHE A 2 -26.51 34.96 3.79
C PHE A 2 -28.00 34.63 3.83
N LYS A 3 -28.78 35.50 4.46
CA LYS A 3 -30.24 35.41 4.48
C LYS A 3 -30.75 36.04 3.18
N VAL A 4 -31.15 35.22 2.21
CA VAL A 4 -31.82 35.71 1.00
C VAL A 4 -33.27 36.01 1.38
N GLN A 5 -33.57 37.29 1.60
CA GLN A 5 -34.93 37.82 1.72
C GLN A 5 -35.45 38.19 0.32
N ASP A 6 -35.86 37.20 -0.49
CA ASP A 6 -36.74 37.48 -1.63
C ASP A 6 -37.49 36.21 -2.07
N PRO A 7 -38.84 36.16 -2.01
CA PRO A 7 -39.61 34.97 -2.39
C PRO A 7 -39.60 34.65 -3.90
N ASN A 8 -39.05 35.53 -4.75
CA ASN A 8 -39.15 35.41 -6.20
C ASN A 8 -37.99 34.63 -6.88
N VAL A 9 -37.02 34.09 -6.14
CA VAL A 9 -35.84 33.41 -6.73
C VAL A 9 -36.03 31.89 -6.95
N ARG A 10 -37.22 31.34 -6.65
CA ARG A 10 -37.50 29.89 -6.82
C ARG A 10 -37.50 29.36 -8.26
N ALA A 11 -37.40 30.23 -9.27
CA ALA A 11 -37.32 29.80 -10.67
C ALA A 11 -35.87 29.56 -11.17
N SER A 12 -34.85 29.99 -10.43
CA SER A 12 -33.45 29.96 -10.90
C SER A 12 -32.64 28.74 -10.40
N SER A 13 -33.11 28.02 -9.38
CA SER A 13 -32.41 26.87 -8.80
C SER A 13 -32.45 25.64 -9.71
N ASN A 14 -33.55 25.41 -10.42
CA ASN A 14 -33.66 24.30 -11.38
C ASN A 14 -32.83 24.55 -12.66
N PHE A 15 -32.70 25.82 -13.07
CA PHE A 15 -31.85 26.19 -14.21
C PHE A 15 -30.35 26.04 -13.90
N LEU A 16 -29.94 26.24 -12.64
CA LEU A 16 -28.59 25.97 -12.19
C LEU A 16 -28.33 24.47 -12.03
N PHE A 17 -29.26 23.68 -11.49
CA PHE A 17 -29.05 22.23 -11.31
C PHE A 17 -28.97 21.46 -12.64
N GLU A 18 -29.80 21.77 -13.64
CA GLU A 18 -29.71 21.14 -14.96
C GLU A 18 -28.44 21.55 -15.73
N ASN A 19 -27.93 22.77 -15.50
CA ASN A 19 -26.70 23.23 -16.13
C ASN A 19 -25.44 22.87 -15.38
N VAL A 20 -25.47 22.57 -14.07
CA VAL A 20 -24.29 22.12 -13.32
C VAL A 20 -23.81 20.76 -13.83
N ASN A 21 -24.72 19.81 -14.09
CA ASN A 21 -24.34 18.54 -14.72
C ASN A 21 -23.84 18.72 -16.17
N LYS A 22 -24.38 19.71 -16.89
CA LYS A 22 -23.90 20.06 -18.24
C LYS A 22 -22.51 20.72 -18.19
N ILE A 23 -22.27 21.63 -17.25
CA ILE A 23 -21.00 22.34 -16.99
C ILE A 23 -19.93 21.36 -16.49
N LEU A 24 -20.28 20.43 -15.58
CA LEU A 24 -19.38 19.36 -15.13
C LEU A 24 -19.04 18.40 -16.28
N SER A 25 -19.98 18.16 -17.22
CA SER A 25 -19.69 17.39 -18.44
C SER A 25 -18.88 18.14 -19.50
N THR A 26 -18.90 19.48 -19.51
CA THR A 26 -17.98 20.32 -20.31
C THR A 26 -16.60 20.46 -19.67
N PHE A 27 -16.46 20.12 -18.39
CA PHE A 27 -15.19 20.02 -17.66
C PHE A 27 -14.49 18.66 -17.84
N VAL A 28 -14.77 17.94 -18.93
CA VAL A 28 -13.77 17.01 -19.49
C VAL A 28 -12.62 17.89 -20.00
N PRO A 29 -11.39 17.80 -19.46
CA PRO A 29 -10.32 18.71 -19.86
C PRO A 29 -9.83 18.33 -21.26
N ALA A 30 -10.46 18.89 -22.29
CA ALA A 30 -10.01 18.81 -23.68
C ALA A 30 -9.01 19.93 -24.03
N ASN A 31 -8.47 20.66 -23.05
CA ASN A 31 -7.37 21.61 -23.23
C ASN A 31 -6.12 21.11 -22.50
N ARG A 32 -5.18 20.55 -23.27
CA ARG A 32 -3.82 20.21 -22.82
C ARG A 32 -3.18 21.47 -22.23
N ARG A 33 -2.77 21.46 -20.95
CA ARG A 33 -2.07 22.60 -20.35
C ARG A 33 -0.67 22.73 -20.98
N PRO A 34 -0.07 23.91 -21.10
CA PRO A 34 1.30 24.05 -21.61
C PRO A 34 2.33 23.21 -20.84
N GLU A 35 2.15 23.08 -19.53
CA GLU A 35 2.97 22.26 -18.63
C GLU A 35 2.89 20.76 -18.94
N ASP A 36 1.77 20.30 -19.49
CA ASP A 36 1.58 18.90 -19.87
C ASP A 36 2.46 18.50 -21.06
N PHE A 37 2.66 19.43 -22.00
CA PHE A 37 3.57 19.22 -23.13
C PHE A 37 5.02 19.13 -22.64
N GLN A 38 5.40 19.97 -21.67
CA GLN A 38 6.73 19.93 -21.06
C GLN A 38 7.00 18.59 -20.37
N LEU A 39 6.01 18.01 -19.68
CA LEU A 39 6.15 16.69 -19.05
C LEU A 39 6.36 15.57 -20.08
N HIS A 40 5.58 15.52 -21.16
CA HIS A 40 5.74 14.50 -22.19
C HIS A 40 7.08 14.60 -22.93
N GLU A 41 7.55 15.82 -23.18
CA GLU A 41 8.86 16.08 -23.79
C GLU A 41 10.01 15.68 -22.85
N ALA A 42 9.90 16.02 -21.56
CA ALA A 42 10.90 15.68 -20.54
C ALA A 42 11.00 14.17 -20.25
N ILE A 43 9.93 13.40 -20.50
CA ILE A 43 9.92 11.94 -20.41
C ILE A 43 10.38 11.28 -21.72
N ASN A 44 10.38 12.03 -22.84
CA ASN A 44 10.58 11.51 -24.19
C ASN A 44 9.56 10.41 -24.56
N VAL A 45 8.27 10.71 -24.38
CA VAL A 45 7.18 9.73 -24.59
C VAL A 45 7.08 9.29 -26.05
N LYS A 46 7.19 7.98 -26.29
CA LYS A 46 7.12 7.36 -27.62
C LYS A 46 5.69 7.12 -28.10
N SER A 47 4.78 6.75 -27.20
CA SER A 47 3.34 6.61 -27.49
C SER A 47 2.54 6.78 -26.21
N ASN A 48 1.29 7.22 -26.30
CA ASN A 48 0.41 7.39 -25.14
C ASN A 48 -1.07 7.41 -25.55
N GLY A 49 -1.94 7.18 -24.57
CA GLY A 49 -3.38 7.26 -24.80
C GLY A 49 -4.18 6.54 -23.72
N THR A 50 -5.40 6.17 -24.08
CA THR A 50 -6.30 5.36 -23.24
C THR A 50 -6.63 4.07 -23.97
N ILE A 51 -6.68 2.95 -23.26
CA ILE A 51 -7.05 1.63 -23.77
C ILE A 51 -8.47 1.30 -23.30
N THR A 52 -9.27 0.80 -24.22
CA THR A 52 -10.53 0.09 -23.93
C THR A 52 -10.39 -1.35 -24.38
N PHE A 53 -10.64 -2.28 -23.46
CA PHE A 53 -10.47 -3.70 -23.72
C PHE A 53 -11.72 -4.31 -24.33
N SER A 54 -11.53 -5.19 -25.31
CA SER A 54 -12.64 -5.99 -25.86
C SER A 54 -13.28 -6.91 -24.81
N ASP A 55 -12.45 -7.45 -23.90
CA ASP A 55 -12.82 -8.41 -22.86
C ASP A 55 -13.44 -7.74 -21.61
N ASN A 56 -13.10 -6.46 -21.37
CA ASN A 56 -13.67 -5.65 -20.28
C ASN A 56 -13.93 -4.22 -20.78
N LYS A 57 -15.09 -4.04 -21.42
CA LYS A 57 -15.47 -2.75 -22.04
C LYS A 57 -15.71 -1.63 -21.04
N SER A 58 -15.97 -1.97 -19.78
CA SER A 58 -16.17 -0.98 -18.70
C SER A 58 -14.86 -0.37 -18.21
N ASN A 59 -13.74 -1.07 -18.38
CA ASN A 59 -12.44 -0.56 -17.94
C ASN A 59 -11.80 0.34 -19.00
N ARG A 60 -11.33 1.51 -18.57
CA ARG A 60 -10.59 2.47 -19.39
C ARG A 60 -9.22 2.68 -18.77
N ALA A 61 -8.21 2.04 -19.34
CA ALA A 61 -6.86 2.09 -18.80
C ALA A 61 -6.03 3.21 -19.43
N GLN A 62 -5.28 3.98 -18.65
CA GLN A 62 -4.33 4.95 -19.21
C GLN A 62 -3.02 4.25 -19.57
N PHE A 63 -2.32 4.71 -20.61
CA PHE A 63 -0.99 4.18 -20.91
C PHE A 63 0.01 5.22 -21.42
N ILE A 64 1.29 4.95 -21.15
CA ILE A 64 2.44 5.62 -21.73
C ILE A 64 3.50 4.59 -22.15
N ARG A 65 4.21 4.86 -23.24
CA ARG A 65 5.41 4.17 -23.70
C ARG A 65 6.60 5.10 -23.56
N ILE A 66 7.61 4.65 -22.82
CA ILE A 66 8.75 5.45 -22.39
C ILE A 66 10.07 4.73 -22.71
N PRO A 67 11.18 5.44 -22.94
CA PRO A 67 12.50 4.83 -23.00
C PRO A 67 12.97 4.36 -21.61
N PRO A 68 13.96 3.45 -21.52
CA PRO A 68 14.41 2.87 -20.25
C PRO A 68 15.09 3.87 -19.30
N ASP A 69 15.65 4.95 -19.84
CA ASP A 69 16.32 6.04 -19.13
C ASP A 69 15.38 7.22 -18.81
N ALA A 70 14.07 7.06 -19.05
CA ALA A 70 13.08 8.09 -18.74
C ALA A 70 13.13 8.52 -17.27
N SER A 71 12.98 9.83 -17.03
CA SER A 71 12.92 10.37 -15.68
C SER A 71 11.70 9.85 -14.92
N VAL A 72 11.97 9.02 -13.92
CA VAL A 72 10.97 8.45 -13.02
C VAL A 72 10.17 9.53 -12.29
N TRP A 73 10.80 10.66 -11.97
CA TRP A 73 10.13 11.80 -11.33
C TRP A 73 9.06 12.41 -12.23
N HIS A 74 9.37 12.65 -13.50
CA HIS A 74 8.39 13.17 -14.45
C HIS A 74 7.26 12.16 -14.70
N VAL A 75 7.55 10.86 -14.70
CA VAL A 75 6.50 9.82 -14.81
C VAL A 75 5.58 9.85 -13.60
N LYS A 76 6.11 9.92 -12.37
CA LYS A 76 5.31 10.07 -11.15
C LYS A 76 4.43 11.33 -11.22
N GLU A 77 4.99 12.45 -11.67
CA GLU A 77 4.26 13.71 -11.79
C GLU A 77 3.14 13.62 -12.83
N LEU A 78 3.38 12.92 -13.95
CA LEU A 78 2.37 12.63 -14.95
C LEU A 78 1.23 11.78 -14.36
N MET A 79 1.53 10.74 -13.58
CA MET A 79 0.50 9.92 -12.92
C MET A 79 -0.39 10.80 -12.02
N HIS A 80 0.21 11.66 -11.22
CA HIS A 80 -0.54 12.52 -10.30
C HIS A 80 -1.36 13.59 -11.04
N ARG A 81 -0.75 14.33 -11.98
CA ARG A 81 -1.41 15.45 -12.66
C ARG A 81 -2.37 15.04 -13.77
N LYS A 82 -1.99 14.05 -14.59
CA LYS A 82 -2.76 13.67 -15.79
C LYS A 82 -3.67 12.49 -15.56
N TRP A 83 -3.19 11.47 -14.86
CA TRP A 83 -4.02 10.31 -14.57
C TRP A 83 -4.90 10.54 -13.34
N CYS A 84 -4.70 11.68 -12.65
CA CYS A 84 -5.42 12.05 -11.43
C CYS A 84 -5.35 10.93 -10.38
N THR A 85 -4.22 10.23 -10.35
CA THR A 85 -3.99 9.13 -9.41
C THR A 85 -3.75 9.73 -8.03
N GLU A 86 -4.65 9.42 -7.09
CA GLU A 86 -4.53 9.86 -5.70
C GLU A 86 -3.31 9.23 -5.04
N ARG A 87 -2.67 9.97 -4.13
CA ARG A 87 -1.48 9.47 -3.42
C ARG A 87 -1.85 8.23 -2.59
N PRO A 88 -1.12 7.11 -2.73
CA PRO A 88 -1.41 5.89 -1.97
C PRO A 88 -0.90 6.00 -0.54
N SER A 89 -1.60 5.33 0.39
CA SER A 89 -1.07 5.10 1.75
C SER A 89 -0.14 3.88 1.83
N LEU A 90 -0.11 3.05 0.79
CA LEU A 90 0.74 1.86 0.65
C LEU A 90 0.91 1.50 -0.83
N VAL A 91 2.10 1.04 -1.22
CA VAL A 91 2.30 0.40 -2.52
C VAL A 91 2.62 -1.08 -2.35
N ILE A 92 1.85 -1.94 -3.02
CA ILE A 92 2.08 -3.38 -3.07
C ILE A 92 2.63 -3.72 -4.46
N SER A 93 3.93 -3.95 -4.53
CA SER A 93 4.61 -4.40 -5.73
C SER A 93 4.51 -5.93 -5.81
N ILE A 94 3.79 -6.48 -6.79
CA ILE A 94 3.62 -7.93 -6.96
C ILE A 94 4.48 -8.40 -8.13
N THR A 95 5.35 -9.36 -7.87
CA THR A 95 6.18 -10.01 -8.89
C THR A 95 6.07 -11.53 -8.78
N GLY A 96 6.26 -12.22 -9.89
CA GLY A 96 6.11 -13.67 -9.90
C GLY A 96 6.21 -14.31 -11.28
N GLY A 97 5.71 -15.54 -11.38
CA GLY A 97 5.77 -16.31 -12.62
C GLY A 97 4.93 -15.73 -13.74
N ALA A 98 5.52 -15.64 -14.93
CA ALA A 98 4.83 -15.34 -16.19
C ALA A 98 4.22 -16.58 -16.87
N LYS A 99 4.42 -17.77 -16.31
CA LYS A 99 3.77 -19.02 -16.73
C LYS A 99 2.47 -19.17 -15.95
N ASP A 100 1.44 -19.73 -16.59
CA ASP A 100 0.18 -20.01 -15.91
C ASP A 100 0.43 -21.03 -14.79
N TYR A 101 0.34 -20.53 -13.56
CA TYR A 101 0.59 -21.28 -12.34
C TYR A 101 -0.75 -21.57 -11.65
N ASN A 102 -1.03 -22.84 -11.39
CA ASN A 102 -2.22 -23.22 -10.65
C ASN A 102 -1.91 -23.30 -9.16
N MET A 103 -2.19 -22.21 -8.45
CA MET A 103 -2.02 -22.12 -7.01
C MET A 103 -2.93 -23.11 -6.28
N LYS A 104 -2.43 -23.77 -5.22
CA LYS A 104 -3.27 -24.66 -4.39
C LYS A 104 -4.52 -23.91 -3.90
N PRO A 105 -5.73 -24.52 -3.89
CA PRO A 105 -6.97 -23.79 -3.57
C PRO A 105 -6.98 -23.06 -2.23
N ARG A 106 -6.38 -23.65 -1.18
CA ARG A 106 -6.24 -23.01 0.13
C ARG A 106 -5.41 -21.72 0.05
N LEU A 107 -4.30 -21.80 -0.69
CA LEU A 107 -3.37 -20.71 -0.86
C LEU A 107 -3.98 -19.58 -1.71
N LEU A 108 -4.70 -19.96 -2.76
CA LEU A 108 -5.44 -19.01 -3.59
C LEU A 108 -6.51 -18.25 -2.80
N ARG A 109 -7.23 -18.94 -1.89
CA ARG A 109 -8.23 -18.30 -1.01
C ARG A 109 -7.58 -17.29 -0.05
N ALA A 110 -6.49 -17.68 0.61
CA ALA A 110 -5.73 -16.77 1.47
C ALA A 110 -5.18 -15.57 0.69
N PHE A 111 -4.65 -15.82 -0.53
CA PHE A 111 -4.14 -14.79 -1.43
C PHE A 111 -5.19 -13.77 -1.83
N ARG A 112 -6.33 -14.24 -2.33
CA ARG A 112 -7.45 -13.40 -2.73
C ARG A 112 -8.01 -12.58 -1.58
N ARG A 113 -8.22 -13.20 -0.42
CA ARG A 113 -8.75 -12.53 0.76
C ARG A 113 -7.78 -11.45 1.27
N GLY A 114 -6.52 -11.82 1.47
CA GLY A 114 -5.51 -10.91 2.03
C GLY A 114 -5.24 -9.72 1.12
N LEU A 115 -5.01 -9.96 -0.18
CA LEU A 115 -4.74 -8.89 -1.14
C LEU A 115 -5.91 -7.90 -1.25
N LEU A 116 -7.13 -8.41 -1.42
CA LEU A 116 -8.31 -7.56 -1.57
C LEU A 116 -8.59 -6.77 -0.28
N LYS A 117 -8.37 -7.40 0.87
CA LYS A 117 -8.52 -6.74 2.18
C LYS A 117 -7.56 -5.57 2.33
N VAL A 118 -6.25 -5.73 2.06
CA VAL A 118 -5.30 -4.61 2.13
C VAL A 118 -5.67 -3.52 1.13
N ALA A 119 -5.86 -3.88 -0.14
CA ALA A 119 -6.07 -2.91 -1.20
C ALA A 119 -7.33 -2.05 -0.97
N SER A 120 -8.42 -2.67 -0.49
CA SER A 120 -9.69 -1.99 -0.26
C SER A 120 -9.71 -1.14 1.01
N THR A 121 -8.93 -1.49 2.03
CA THR A 121 -8.93 -0.75 3.31
C THR A 121 -7.95 0.42 3.30
N THR A 122 -6.76 0.25 2.71
CA THR A 122 -5.67 1.23 2.81
C THR A 122 -5.61 2.23 1.66
N GLY A 123 -6.38 2.04 0.58
CA GLY A 123 -6.20 2.82 -0.64
C GLY A 123 -4.82 2.57 -1.28
N ALA A 124 -4.40 1.31 -1.29
CA ALA A 124 -3.09 0.95 -1.83
C ALA A 124 -3.07 1.00 -3.36
N TRP A 125 -1.91 1.36 -3.92
CA TRP A 125 -1.58 1.06 -5.30
C TRP A 125 -1.04 -0.37 -5.41
N ILE A 126 -1.43 -1.09 -6.45
CA ILE A 126 -0.89 -2.41 -6.77
C ILE A 126 -0.08 -2.29 -8.06
N ILE A 127 1.21 -2.60 -8.01
CA ILE A 127 2.11 -2.60 -9.18
C ILE A 127 2.37 -4.04 -9.60
N THR A 128 2.10 -4.38 -10.86
CA THR A 128 2.39 -5.71 -11.44
C THR A 128 3.09 -5.57 -12.80
N GLY A 129 3.37 -6.69 -13.47
CA GLY A 129 3.88 -6.68 -14.85
C GLY A 129 2.83 -6.43 -15.94
N GLY A 130 1.54 -6.30 -15.60
CA GLY A 130 0.46 -5.91 -16.53
C GLY A 130 0.06 -6.94 -17.60
N MET A 131 0.74 -8.09 -17.68
CA MET A 131 0.48 -9.11 -18.69
C MET A 131 -0.65 -10.07 -18.25
N ASN A 132 -1.44 -10.56 -19.21
CA ASN A 132 -2.54 -11.50 -19.01
C ASN A 132 -2.04 -12.96 -18.87
N ARG A 133 -1.05 -13.20 -18.01
CA ARG A 133 -0.50 -14.52 -17.69
C ARG A 133 -0.09 -14.63 -16.23
N GLY A 134 -0.07 -15.87 -15.72
CA GLY A 134 0.47 -16.18 -14.40
C GLY A 134 -0.12 -15.33 -13.26
N ILE A 135 0.73 -14.81 -12.37
CA ILE A 135 0.28 -14.07 -11.19
C ILE A 135 -0.42 -12.74 -11.54
N MET A 136 0.00 -12.09 -12.62
CA MET A 136 -0.53 -10.78 -13.04
C MET A 136 -1.99 -10.90 -13.47
N LYS A 137 -2.33 -11.96 -14.21
CA LYS A 137 -3.71 -12.32 -14.55
C LYS A 137 -4.56 -12.56 -13.30
N LEU A 138 -4.05 -13.38 -12.36
CA LEU A 138 -4.76 -13.70 -11.14
C LEU A 138 -5.07 -12.44 -10.31
N VAL A 139 -4.12 -11.51 -10.20
CA VAL A 139 -4.31 -10.24 -9.49
C VAL A 139 -5.41 -9.40 -10.15
N GLY A 140 -5.43 -9.31 -11.48
CA GLY A 140 -6.49 -8.61 -12.22
C GLY A 140 -7.88 -9.18 -11.93
N GLU A 141 -8.02 -10.52 -11.97
CA GLU A 141 -9.27 -11.22 -11.62
C GLU A 141 -9.69 -10.98 -10.16
N ILE A 142 -8.75 -10.93 -9.21
CA ILE A 142 -9.04 -10.65 -7.80
C ILE A 142 -9.57 -9.22 -7.64
N VAL A 143 -8.89 -8.24 -8.20
CA VAL A 143 -9.23 -6.81 -8.09
C VAL A 143 -10.59 -6.53 -8.74
N GLN A 144 -10.92 -7.21 -9.85
CA GLN A 144 -12.24 -7.10 -10.49
C GLN A 144 -13.40 -7.50 -9.54
N THR A 145 -13.13 -8.38 -8.58
CA THR A 145 -14.14 -8.86 -7.63
C THR A 145 -14.29 -7.98 -6.39
N ASN A 146 -13.66 -6.80 -6.37
CA ASN A 146 -13.76 -5.86 -5.27
C ASN A 146 -15.22 -5.47 -5.00
N PRO A 147 -15.77 -5.80 -3.81
CA PRO A 147 -17.14 -5.42 -3.45
C PRO A 147 -17.29 -3.91 -3.27
N ASN A 148 -16.22 -3.21 -2.91
CA ASN A 148 -16.25 -1.78 -2.60
C ASN A 148 -15.91 -0.94 -3.84
N ARG A 149 -16.91 -0.68 -4.69
CA ARG A 149 -16.73 0.11 -5.92
C ARG A 149 -16.54 1.61 -5.67
N SER A 150 -16.77 2.10 -4.45
CA SER A 150 -16.60 3.53 -4.13
C SER A 150 -15.14 3.97 -4.04
N ARG A 151 -14.22 3.03 -3.80
CA ARG A 151 -12.77 3.26 -3.78
C ARG A 151 -12.10 2.43 -4.88
N PRO A 152 -11.84 3.01 -6.07
CA PRO A 152 -11.17 2.29 -7.14
C PRO A 152 -9.75 1.91 -6.71
N ILE A 153 -9.36 0.67 -7.00
CA ILE A 153 -7.99 0.19 -6.75
C ILE A 153 -7.16 0.53 -7.98
N HIS A 154 -6.09 1.29 -7.81
CA HIS A 154 -5.12 1.55 -8.88
C HIS A 154 -4.24 0.31 -9.09
N LEU A 155 -4.48 -0.39 -10.19
CA LEU A 155 -3.75 -1.57 -10.62
C LEU A 155 -2.87 -1.22 -11.83
N ILE A 156 -1.59 -0.94 -11.55
CA ILE A 156 -0.61 -0.39 -12.48
C ILE A 156 0.24 -1.51 -13.07
N GLY A 157 0.27 -1.63 -14.39
CA GLY A 157 1.07 -2.61 -15.12
C GLY A 157 2.33 -1.99 -15.70
N ILE A 158 3.52 -2.39 -15.22
CA ILE A 158 4.80 -1.97 -15.78
C ILE A 158 5.38 -3.12 -16.59
N ALA A 159 5.49 -2.96 -17.91
CA ALA A 159 5.87 -4.06 -18.81
C ALA A 159 6.93 -3.65 -19.84
N THR A 160 7.75 -4.60 -20.28
CA THR A 160 8.61 -4.41 -21.46
C THR A 160 7.74 -4.34 -22.72
N TRP A 161 7.87 -3.27 -23.51
CA TRP A 161 7.11 -3.04 -24.74
C TRP A 161 7.21 -4.20 -25.75
N GLY A 162 8.43 -4.69 -25.99
CA GLY A 162 8.68 -5.79 -26.95
C GLY A 162 8.09 -7.15 -26.57
N CYS A 163 7.52 -7.28 -25.37
CA CYS A 163 6.82 -8.48 -24.91
C CYS A 163 5.28 -8.34 -25.01
N VAL A 164 4.75 -7.17 -25.35
CA VAL A 164 3.30 -6.95 -25.45
C VAL A 164 2.79 -7.50 -26.77
N SER A 165 1.85 -8.44 -26.72
CA SER A 165 1.19 -8.93 -27.94
C SER A 165 0.22 -7.88 -28.48
N GLY A 166 0.25 -7.63 -29.79
CA GLY A 166 -0.59 -6.60 -30.42
C GLY A 166 -0.12 -5.17 -30.17
N PHE A 167 1.15 -4.97 -29.79
CA PHE A 167 1.73 -3.65 -29.47
C PHE A 167 1.53 -2.60 -30.59
N HIS A 168 1.46 -3.00 -31.86
CA HIS A 168 1.20 -2.10 -32.99
C HIS A 168 -0.14 -1.35 -32.88
N GLN A 169 -1.13 -1.89 -32.16
CA GLN A 169 -2.41 -1.20 -31.92
C GLN A 169 -2.24 0.01 -30.98
N LEU A 170 -1.18 0.00 -30.16
CA LEU A 170 -0.89 0.96 -29.10
C LEU A 170 0.14 2.02 -29.52
N ASP A 171 0.59 2.00 -30.78
CA ASP A 171 1.54 2.97 -31.32
C ASP A 171 0.81 4.24 -31.80
N VAL A 172 0.24 4.96 -30.84
CA VAL A 172 -0.58 6.16 -31.06
C VAL A 172 -0.20 7.28 -30.08
N HIS A 173 -0.60 8.52 -30.38
CA HIS A 173 -0.42 9.66 -29.49
C HIS A 173 -1.75 10.32 -29.13
N GLY A 174 -2.14 10.21 -27.86
CA GLY A 174 -3.30 10.89 -27.28
C GLY A 174 -4.65 10.36 -27.77
N ALA A 175 -4.69 9.14 -28.30
CA ALA A 175 -5.89 8.51 -28.84
C ALA A 175 -6.48 7.48 -27.87
N ASN A 176 -7.78 7.20 -28.04
CA ASN A 176 -8.43 6.06 -27.40
C ASN A 176 -8.29 4.83 -28.32
N VAL A 177 -7.64 3.78 -27.81
CA VAL A 177 -7.38 2.54 -28.53
C VAL A 177 -8.36 1.47 -28.08
N HIS A 178 -9.02 0.83 -29.05
CA HIS A 178 -9.76 -0.40 -28.81
C HIS A 178 -8.81 -1.59 -28.93
N TYR A 179 -8.28 -2.05 -27.80
CA TYR A 179 -7.34 -3.18 -27.79
C TYR A 179 -8.10 -4.49 -27.99
N VAL A 180 -7.76 -5.17 -29.09
CA VAL A 180 -8.27 -6.50 -29.41
C VAL A 180 -7.15 -7.50 -29.15
N LYS A 181 -7.42 -8.42 -28.22
CA LYS A 181 -6.51 -9.52 -27.92
C LYS A 181 -6.23 -10.33 -29.20
N PRO A 182 -4.95 -10.48 -29.62
CA PRO A 182 -4.61 -11.32 -30.77
C PRO A 182 -5.03 -12.78 -30.57
N ARG A 183 -5.49 -13.45 -31.63
CA ARG A 183 -5.92 -14.86 -31.57
C ARG A 183 -4.79 -15.83 -31.24
N ALA A 184 -3.57 -15.50 -31.64
CA ALA A 184 -2.37 -16.27 -31.35
C ALA A 184 -1.32 -15.33 -30.74
N GLU A 185 -0.78 -15.72 -29.59
CA GLU A 185 0.33 -15.03 -28.93
C GLU A 185 1.64 -15.68 -29.38
N GLU A 186 2.58 -14.88 -29.87
CA GLU A 186 3.90 -15.39 -30.23
C GLU A 186 4.70 -15.78 -28.99
N ARG A 187 5.64 -16.72 -29.18
CA ARG A 187 6.55 -17.12 -28.12
C ARG A 187 7.34 -15.91 -27.62
N GLY A 188 7.27 -15.65 -26.32
CA GLY A 188 7.94 -14.51 -25.71
C GLY A 188 7.10 -13.23 -25.69
N GLN A 189 5.84 -13.29 -26.12
CA GLN A 189 4.86 -12.23 -25.96
C GLN A 189 3.67 -12.70 -25.11
N ALA A 190 2.96 -11.74 -24.53
CA ALA A 190 1.71 -11.95 -23.82
C ALA A 190 0.77 -10.76 -24.06
N SER A 191 -0.54 -11.00 -24.10
CA SER A 191 -1.52 -9.91 -24.16
C SER A 191 -1.59 -9.14 -22.84
N LEU A 192 -2.12 -7.92 -22.89
CA LEU A 192 -2.36 -7.10 -21.70
C LEU A 192 -3.52 -7.64 -20.87
N GLU A 193 -3.45 -7.50 -19.56
CA GLU A 193 -4.49 -7.90 -18.63
C GLU A 193 -5.60 -6.82 -18.57
N PRO A 194 -6.88 -7.18 -18.82
CA PRO A 194 -7.94 -6.19 -19.06
C PRO A 194 -8.47 -5.46 -17.82
N ASN A 195 -8.08 -5.84 -16.61
CA ASN A 195 -8.54 -5.22 -15.35
C ASN A 195 -7.56 -4.21 -14.75
N HIS A 196 -6.37 -4.03 -15.35
CA HIS A 196 -5.42 -2.99 -14.97
C HIS A 196 -5.95 -1.60 -15.36
N THR A 197 -5.72 -0.61 -14.51
CA THR A 197 -6.18 0.77 -14.68
C THR A 197 -5.14 1.66 -15.36
N GLU A 198 -3.85 1.32 -15.22
CA GLU A 198 -2.76 2.08 -15.83
C GLU A 198 -1.67 1.16 -16.37
N PHE A 199 -1.00 1.60 -17.43
CA PHE A 199 0.12 0.88 -18.05
C PHE A 199 1.32 1.79 -18.32
N ILE A 200 2.50 1.32 -17.96
CA ILE A 200 3.77 1.94 -18.28
C ILE A 200 4.59 0.93 -19.08
N PHE A 201 4.83 1.24 -20.36
CA PHE A 201 5.61 0.40 -21.25
C PHE A 201 7.05 0.92 -21.36
N VAL A 202 8.00 0.12 -20.88
CA VAL A 202 9.42 0.42 -21.01
C VAL A 202 9.94 -0.16 -22.32
N ASP A 203 10.50 0.69 -23.18
CA ASP A 203 10.92 0.32 -24.52
C ASP A 203 12.40 0.65 -24.79
N ASP A 204 13.23 -0.39 -24.68
CA ASP A 204 14.65 -0.37 -25.04
C ASP A 204 14.92 -0.78 -26.50
N GLY A 205 13.87 -0.98 -27.30
CA GLY A 205 13.94 -1.46 -28.68
C GLY A 205 14.18 -2.98 -28.82
N SER A 206 14.31 -3.71 -27.71
CA SER A 206 14.40 -5.17 -27.78
C SER A 206 13.03 -5.82 -27.95
N GLU A 207 12.97 -6.87 -28.76
CA GLU A 207 11.76 -7.67 -28.94
C GLU A 207 11.85 -8.99 -28.18
N ARG A 208 10.74 -9.40 -27.55
CA ARG A 208 10.57 -10.70 -26.88
C ARG A 208 11.61 -11.00 -25.77
N LYS A 209 12.24 -9.95 -25.21
CA LYS A 209 13.16 -10.06 -24.08
C LYS A 209 12.51 -9.48 -22.83
N TYR A 210 12.17 -10.36 -21.89
CA TYR A 210 11.61 -9.95 -20.61
C TYR A 210 12.64 -9.28 -19.70
N GLY A 211 12.15 -8.49 -18.75
CA GLY A 211 12.93 -7.95 -17.63
C GLY A 211 13.67 -6.67 -17.96
N ARG A 212 13.32 -5.96 -19.04
CA ARG A 212 13.87 -4.63 -19.34
C ARG A 212 13.27 -3.55 -18.45
N GLU A 213 12.09 -3.81 -17.90
CA GLU A 213 11.40 -2.91 -16.98
C GLU A 213 11.93 -2.94 -15.54
N ILE A 214 12.76 -3.92 -15.16
CA ILE A 214 13.11 -4.20 -13.74
C ILE A 214 13.73 -2.98 -13.07
N THR A 215 14.74 -2.36 -13.69
CA THR A 215 15.42 -1.19 -13.13
C THR A 215 14.49 0.02 -13.04
N PHE A 216 13.70 0.28 -14.08
CA PHE A 216 12.73 1.38 -14.07
C PHE A 216 11.69 1.20 -12.96
N ARG A 217 11.12 -0.01 -12.85
CA ARG A 217 10.16 -0.37 -11.80
C ARG A 217 10.75 -0.15 -10.42
N ALA A 218 11.96 -0.64 -10.18
CA ALA A 218 12.63 -0.50 -8.90
C ALA A 218 12.87 0.98 -8.55
N ASN A 219 13.32 1.80 -9.50
CA ASN A 219 13.53 3.24 -9.30
C ASN A 219 12.22 4.00 -9.04
N LEU A 220 11.12 3.61 -9.69
CA LEU A 220 9.78 4.17 -9.43
C LEU A 220 9.30 3.84 -8.02
N GLU A 221 9.44 2.58 -7.63
CA GLU A 221 9.11 2.13 -6.28
C GLU A 221 9.96 2.86 -5.23
N GLN A 222 11.25 3.05 -5.48
CA GLN A 222 12.15 3.80 -4.60
C GLN A 222 11.76 5.28 -4.51
N LEU A 223 11.40 5.93 -5.61
CA LEU A 223 10.99 7.34 -5.59
C LEU A 223 9.68 7.56 -4.83
N ILE A 224 8.75 6.59 -4.91
CA ILE A 224 7.50 6.64 -4.14
C ILE A 224 7.79 6.36 -2.66
N SER A 225 8.68 5.40 -2.38
CA SER A 225 9.13 5.08 -1.02
C SER A 225 9.88 6.23 -0.36
N GLY A 226 10.71 6.96 -1.10
CA GLY A 226 11.73 7.82 -0.52
C GLY A 226 12.57 7.07 0.53
N ASP A 227 13.08 7.78 1.52
CA ASP A 227 13.71 7.18 2.70
C ASP A 227 12.70 6.89 3.82
N PHE A 228 11.62 6.16 3.50
CA PHE A 228 10.55 5.80 4.46
C PHE A 228 11.08 5.32 5.82
N PHE A 229 12.02 4.38 5.78
CA PHE A 229 12.60 3.78 6.98
C PHE A 229 13.51 4.72 7.74
N ALA A 230 14.18 5.68 7.09
CA ALA A 230 14.99 6.67 7.80
C ALA A 230 14.11 7.76 8.42
N ALA A 231 13.13 8.27 7.66
CA ALA A 231 12.25 9.35 8.07
C ALA A 231 11.39 9.01 9.30
N ARG A 232 11.03 7.73 9.50
CA ARG A 232 10.22 7.30 10.65
C ARG A 232 11.02 6.99 11.92
N PHE A 233 12.33 6.78 11.81
CA PHE A 233 13.18 6.30 12.91
C PHE A 233 14.34 7.23 13.27
N THR A 234 14.43 8.42 12.67
CA THR A 234 15.30 9.51 13.14
C THR A 234 14.66 10.24 14.34
N PRO A 235 15.34 10.38 15.49
CA PRO A 235 14.79 11.02 16.70
C PRO A 235 14.57 12.54 16.62
N ALA A 236 14.61 13.16 15.44
CA ALA A 236 14.55 14.61 15.28
C ALA A 236 13.57 14.98 14.18
N LEU A 237 12.34 15.35 14.59
CA LEU A 237 11.33 16.21 13.93
C LEU A 237 9.88 15.70 14.03
N SER A 238 9.61 14.51 14.57
CA SER A 238 8.23 14.07 14.84
C SER A 238 7.55 14.80 16.02
N SER A 239 8.28 15.66 16.74
CA SER A 239 7.78 16.41 17.90
C SER A 239 7.30 17.84 17.60
N SER A 240 7.23 18.28 16.34
CA SER A 240 6.77 19.65 16.03
C SER A 240 6.01 19.73 14.72
N LEU A 241 4.85 19.08 14.66
CA LEU A 241 3.75 19.53 13.81
C LEU A 241 2.70 20.22 14.70
N GLN A 242 3.05 21.38 15.23
CA GLN A 242 2.06 22.43 15.36
C GLN A 242 2.21 23.33 14.14
N PRO A 243 1.19 23.45 13.27
CA PRO A 243 1.17 24.53 12.30
C PRO A 243 1.16 25.85 13.09
N LEU A 244 2.17 26.71 12.90
CA LEU A 244 2.06 28.08 13.38
C LEU A 244 0.87 28.74 12.67
N PRO A 245 -0.06 29.39 13.40
CA PRO A 245 -1.12 30.15 12.78
C PRO A 245 -0.51 31.38 12.09
N GLY A 246 -0.66 31.49 10.76
CA GLY A 246 -0.42 32.74 10.04
C GLY A 246 0.49 32.69 8.80
N THR A 247 1.04 31.54 8.39
CA THR A 247 1.77 31.46 7.11
C THR A 247 0.90 30.83 6.02
N THR A 248 0.25 31.69 5.22
CA THR A 248 -0.20 31.34 3.87
C THR A 248 1.00 31.00 2.99
N SER A 249 1.53 29.78 3.11
CA SER A 249 2.33 29.18 2.05
C SER A 249 1.40 28.30 1.20
N LEU A 250 1.51 28.48 -0.11
CA LEU A 250 0.90 27.61 -1.12
C LEU A 250 1.11 26.15 -0.72
N ARG A 251 0.02 25.36 -0.66
CA ARG A 251 -0.03 23.91 -0.35
C ARG A 251 1.28 23.20 -0.67
N ALA A 252 2.13 23.00 0.34
CA ALA A 252 3.20 22.03 0.26
C ALA A 252 2.54 20.66 0.37
N GLU A 253 2.57 19.88 -0.70
CA GLU A 253 2.13 18.49 -0.71
C GLU A 253 2.81 17.70 0.44
N PRO A 254 2.12 16.72 1.07
CA PRO A 254 2.74 15.90 2.09
C PRO A 254 4.01 15.23 1.53
N THR A 255 5.17 15.60 2.07
CA THR A 255 6.47 15.00 1.75
C THR A 255 6.67 13.63 2.40
N ASP A 256 5.66 13.12 3.12
CA ASP A 256 5.78 11.93 3.95
C ASP A 256 5.95 10.66 3.11
N PRO A 257 7.05 9.93 3.24
CA PRO A 257 7.33 8.76 2.42
C PRO A 257 6.23 7.69 2.51
N VAL A 258 5.97 6.98 1.41
CA VAL A 258 4.93 5.93 1.33
C VAL A 258 5.56 4.56 1.53
N PRO A 259 5.04 3.69 2.41
CA PRO A 259 5.58 2.33 2.54
C PRO A 259 5.39 1.55 1.23
N VAL A 260 6.45 0.86 0.79
CA VAL A 260 6.42 -0.04 -0.36
C VAL A 260 6.80 -1.44 0.10
N VAL A 261 6.09 -2.46 -0.38
CA VAL A 261 6.38 -3.88 -0.10
C VAL A 261 6.39 -4.67 -1.40
N LEU A 262 7.34 -5.59 -1.53
CA LEU A 262 7.42 -6.53 -2.65
C LEU A 262 6.78 -7.87 -2.25
N LEU A 263 5.67 -8.26 -2.86
CA LEU A 263 5.07 -9.58 -2.70
C LEU A 263 5.50 -10.49 -3.84
N VAL A 264 6.16 -11.60 -3.49
CA VAL A 264 6.71 -12.56 -4.45
C VAL A 264 5.89 -13.83 -4.44
N VAL A 265 5.39 -14.22 -5.61
CA VAL A 265 4.61 -15.45 -5.81
C VAL A 265 5.22 -16.26 -6.94
N GLU A 266 5.71 -17.47 -6.63
CA GLU A 266 6.49 -18.29 -7.57
C GLU A 266 7.67 -17.46 -8.12
N GLY A 267 7.87 -17.39 -9.43
CA GLY A 267 8.89 -16.56 -10.08
C GLY A 267 10.04 -17.33 -10.73
N GLY A 268 10.73 -16.65 -11.65
CA GLY A 268 11.83 -17.20 -12.44
C GLY A 268 13.13 -16.41 -12.23
N PRO A 269 14.09 -16.55 -13.15
CA PRO A 269 15.38 -15.85 -13.07
C PRO A 269 15.27 -14.33 -12.95
N ASN A 270 14.36 -13.72 -13.72
CA ASN A 270 14.10 -12.28 -13.65
C ASN A 270 13.50 -11.86 -12.30
N THR A 271 12.70 -12.72 -11.67
CA THR A 271 12.13 -12.46 -10.34
C THR A 271 13.24 -12.39 -9.29
N VAL A 272 14.29 -13.22 -9.38
CA VAL A 272 15.46 -13.14 -8.49
C VAL A 272 16.16 -11.77 -8.64
N ARG A 273 16.31 -11.28 -9.89
CA ARG A 273 16.88 -9.95 -10.15
C ARG A 273 16.01 -8.83 -9.58
N THR A 274 14.68 -8.91 -9.76
CA THR A 274 13.74 -7.94 -9.19
C THR A 274 13.82 -7.89 -7.67
N VAL A 275 13.91 -9.04 -7.01
CA VAL A 275 14.06 -9.12 -5.55
C VAL A 275 15.38 -8.50 -5.10
N HIS A 276 16.48 -8.81 -5.78
CA HIS A 276 17.79 -8.24 -5.45
C HIS A 276 17.80 -6.72 -5.58
N GLU A 277 17.26 -6.18 -6.67
CA GLU A 277 17.18 -4.72 -6.88
C GLU A 277 16.31 -4.06 -5.79
N ALA A 278 15.12 -4.61 -5.53
CA ALA A 278 14.20 -4.07 -4.54
C ALA A 278 14.79 -4.09 -3.11
N VAL A 279 15.37 -5.21 -2.70
CA VAL A 279 15.84 -5.41 -1.32
C VAL A 279 17.19 -4.74 -1.08
N VAL A 280 18.15 -4.94 -1.98
CA VAL A 280 19.55 -4.53 -1.76
C VAL A 280 19.78 -3.08 -2.16
N GLN A 281 19.23 -2.64 -3.30
CA GLN A 281 19.45 -1.28 -3.80
C GLN A 281 18.43 -0.29 -3.21
N ASN A 282 17.16 -0.70 -3.12
CA ASN A 282 16.07 0.24 -2.89
C ASN A 282 15.42 0.14 -1.51
N ASN A 283 15.92 -0.72 -0.63
CA ASN A 283 15.44 -0.89 0.75
C ASN A 283 13.93 -1.20 0.82
N ILE A 284 13.45 -2.06 -0.06
CA ILE A 284 12.05 -2.49 -0.09
C ILE A 284 11.95 -3.90 0.51
N PRO A 285 11.17 -4.12 1.59
CA PRO A 285 10.97 -5.46 2.13
C PRO A 285 10.25 -6.37 1.15
N ALA A 286 10.71 -7.61 1.09
CA ALA A 286 10.14 -8.67 0.28
C ALA A 286 9.43 -9.73 1.14
N VAL A 287 8.25 -10.14 0.68
CA VAL A 287 7.40 -11.17 1.27
C VAL A 287 7.30 -12.34 0.31
N PHE A 288 7.84 -13.48 0.69
CA PHE A 288 7.83 -14.72 -0.10
C PHE A 288 6.73 -15.64 0.39
N ILE A 289 5.90 -16.10 -0.56
CA ILE A 289 4.87 -17.10 -0.29
C ILE A 289 5.46 -18.50 -0.49
N GLU A 290 5.84 -19.17 0.60
CA GLU A 290 6.43 -20.51 0.55
C GLU A 290 5.41 -21.55 0.04
N GLY A 291 5.88 -22.50 -0.77
CA GLY A 291 5.06 -23.54 -1.38
C GLY A 291 4.43 -23.10 -2.70
N THR A 292 4.82 -21.92 -3.20
CA THR A 292 4.48 -21.47 -4.56
C THR A 292 5.49 -21.89 -5.61
N GLY A 293 6.67 -22.40 -5.22
CA GLY A 293 7.66 -22.95 -6.13
C GLY A 293 8.74 -21.97 -6.60
N ARG A 294 9.75 -22.53 -7.28
CA ARG A 294 10.84 -21.82 -7.97
C ARG A 294 11.51 -20.74 -7.11
N CYS A 295 11.44 -19.46 -7.51
CA CYS A 295 12.10 -18.34 -6.83
C CYS A 295 11.68 -18.23 -5.36
N CYS A 296 10.38 -18.31 -5.04
CA CYS A 296 9.90 -18.26 -3.66
C CYS A 296 10.50 -19.37 -2.78
N ASP A 297 10.49 -20.60 -3.27
CA ASP A 297 10.99 -21.75 -2.50
C ASP A 297 12.52 -21.80 -2.43
N LEU A 298 13.22 -21.16 -3.38
CA LEU A 298 14.66 -20.92 -3.29
C LEU A 298 14.98 -19.95 -2.15
N PHE A 299 14.34 -18.77 -2.12
CA PHE A 299 14.57 -17.78 -1.06
C PHE A 299 14.14 -18.32 0.32
N ALA A 300 12.99 -18.99 0.40
CA ALA A 300 12.51 -19.58 1.66
C ALA A 300 13.53 -20.58 2.22
N GLU A 301 13.99 -21.53 1.40
CA GLU A 301 14.99 -22.51 1.83
C GLU A 301 16.33 -21.87 2.18
N ALA A 302 16.78 -20.89 1.38
CA ALA A 302 18.02 -20.16 1.64
C ALA A 302 17.98 -19.45 3.01
N ILE A 303 16.87 -18.79 3.34
CA ILE A 303 16.67 -18.12 4.63
C ILE A 303 16.63 -19.14 5.78
N HIS A 304 15.91 -20.26 5.62
CA HIS A 304 15.85 -21.31 6.64
C HIS A 304 17.21 -21.96 6.91
N LEU A 305 17.96 -22.29 5.85
CA LEU A 305 19.30 -22.87 5.96
C LEU A 305 20.29 -21.87 6.57
N TYR A 306 20.23 -20.60 6.14
CA TYR A 306 21.08 -19.54 6.69
C TYR A 306 20.87 -19.40 8.20
N ASN A 307 19.61 -19.31 8.64
CA ASN A 307 19.27 -19.23 10.07
C ASN A 307 19.75 -20.47 10.84
N LYS A 308 19.55 -21.67 10.28
CA LYS A 308 19.97 -22.93 10.88
C LYS A 308 21.49 -23.02 11.04
N TYR A 309 22.26 -22.62 10.03
CA TYR A 309 23.72 -22.67 10.10
C TYR A 309 24.29 -21.57 10.99
N ARG A 310 23.73 -20.36 10.93
CA ARG A 310 24.16 -19.25 11.77
C ARG A 310 23.94 -19.53 13.26
N ALA A 311 22.79 -20.09 13.65
CA ALA A 311 22.53 -20.50 15.02
C ALA A 311 23.53 -21.58 15.54
N LYS A 312 23.96 -22.49 14.67
CA LYS A 312 24.99 -23.49 15.02
C LYS A 312 26.35 -22.84 15.25
N ILE A 313 26.75 -21.90 14.41
CA ILE A 313 28.00 -21.15 14.54
C ILE A 313 27.98 -20.34 15.85
N GLU A 314 26.92 -19.59 16.11
CA GLU A 314 26.73 -18.80 17.34
C GLU A 314 26.79 -19.69 18.60
N SER A 315 26.20 -20.88 18.57
CA SER A 315 26.28 -21.85 19.69
C SER A 315 27.69 -22.43 19.90
N SER A 316 28.52 -22.47 18.86
CA SER A 316 29.91 -22.94 18.94
C SER A 316 30.91 -21.83 19.34
N GLU A 317 30.59 -20.57 19.01
CA GLU A 317 31.42 -19.39 19.29
C GLU A 317 31.25 -18.85 20.73
N ALA A 318 30.16 -19.19 21.42
CA ALA A 318 29.91 -18.79 22.81
C ALA A 318 31.03 -19.19 23.81
N ASN A 319 31.99 -20.02 23.40
CA ASN A 319 33.13 -20.49 24.19
C ASN A 319 34.51 -19.99 23.71
N LEU A 320 34.61 -19.09 22.71
CA LEU A 320 35.91 -18.57 22.23
C LEU A 320 35.89 -17.05 21.99
N HIS A 321 37.00 -16.37 22.32
CA HIS A 321 37.26 -14.99 21.89
C HIS A 321 37.41 -14.98 20.35
N SER A 322 36.47 -14.33 19.66
CA SER A 322 36.33 -14.39 18.20
C SER A 322 37.30 -13.42 17.49
N ASP A 323 38.44 -13.94 17.05
CA ASP A 323 39.32 -13.28 16.07
C ASP A 323 38.57 -13.06 14.74
N PRO A 324 38.63 -11.86 14.13
CA PRO A 324 38.10 -11.57 12.80
C PRO A 324 38.40 -12.63 11.73
N ALA A 325 39.57 -13.27 11.77
CA ALA A 325 39.94 -14.32 10.82
C ALA A 325 39.08 -15.59 10.96
N THR A 326 38.66 -15.91 12.19
CA THR A 326 37.80 -17.06 12.50
C THR A 326 36.37 -16.80 12.04
N ILE A 327 35.86 -15.59 12.26
CA ILE A 327 34.54 -15.15 11.79
C ILE A 327 34.46 -15.23 10.27
N GLN A 328 35.50 -14.76 9.56
CA GLN A 328 35.54 -14.83 8.11
C GLN A 328 35.52 -16.27 7.59
N ARG A 329 36.29 -17.18 8.21
CA ARG A 329 36.27 -18.61 7.85
C ARG A 329 34.88 -19.23 8.04
N HIS A 330 34.19 -18.91 9.14
CA HIS A 330 32.83 -19.40 9.38
C HIS A 330 31.83 -18.85 8.34
N ASN A 331 31.96 -17.59 7.95
CA ASN A 331 31.14 -16.99 6.89
C ASN A 331 31.39 -17.68 5.53
N ASP A 332 32.65 -17.94 5.17
CA ASP A 332 33.00 -18.65 3.94
C ASP A 332 32.48 -20.09 3.93
N GLU A 333 32.57 -20.80 5.06
CA GLU A 333 32.03 -22.15 5.23
C GLU A 333 30.50 -22.16 5.09
N LEU A 334 29.82 -21.18 5.70
CA LEU A 334 28.38 -21.00 5.60
C LEU A 334 27.96 -20.71 4.15
N LYS A 335 28.67 -19.82 3.45
CA LYS A 335 28.43 -19.50 2.04
C LYS A 335 28.56 -20.74 1.16
N ASN A 336 29.62 -21.54 1.35
CA ASN A 336 29.84 -22.77 0.59
C ASN A 336 28.76 -23.84 0.85
N LYS A 337 28.37 -24.04 2.12
CA LYS A 337 27.30 -24.99 2.48
C LYS A 337 25.96 -24.58 1.87
N LEU A 338 25.65 -23.28 1.86
CA LEU A 338 24.45 -22.76 1.20
C LEU A 338 24.52 -22.96 -0.31
N ARG A 339 25.67 -22.72 -0.93
CA ARG A 339 25.84 -22.87 -2.39
C ARG A 339 25.57 -24.29 -2.85
N GLU A 340 26.12 -25.27 -2.14
CA GLU A 340 25.89 -26.68 -2.47
C GLU A 340 24.44 -27.10 -2.19
N ALA A 341 23.85 -26.67 -1.08
CA ALA A 341 22.47 -27.01 -0.75
C ALA A 341 21.44 -26.43 -1.74
N LEU A 342 21.69 -25.24 -2.27
CA LEU A 342 20.75 -24.53 -3.16
C LEU A 342 21.00 -24.81 -4.65
N LYS A 343 22.04 -25.57 -4.98
CA LYS A 343 22.48 -25.81 -6.37
C LYS A 343 21.37 -26.36 -7.28
N ASP A 344 20.62 -27.34 -6.80
CA ASP A 344 19.56 -27.99 -7.57
C ASP A 344 18.39 -27.03 -7.85
N LYS A 345 18.00 -26.21 -6.86
CA LYS A 345 16.95 -25.19 -7.02
C LYS A 345 17.38 -24.04 -7.93
N ILE A 346 18.64 -23.64 -7.85
CA ILE A 346 19.20 -22.62 -8.76
C ILE A 346 19.21 -23.15 -10.20
N LEU A 347 19.53 -24.44 -10.38
CA LEU A 347 19.46 -25.10 -11.68
C LEU A 347 18.02 -25.20 -12.20
N GLU A 348 17.04 -25.48 -11.34
CA GLU A 348 15.62 -25.50 -11.70
C GLU A 348 15.14 -24.13 -12.22
N ILE A 349 15.53 -23.04 -11.54
CA ILE A 349 15.18 -21.68 -11.96
C ILE A 349 15.90 -21.31 -13.26
N SER A 350 17.18 -21.65 -13.38
CA SER A 350 18.02 -21.33 -14.55
C SER A 350 17.63 -22.15 -15.78
N GLY A 351 17.29 -23.43 -15.59
CA GLY A 351 16.86 -24.36 -16.65
C GLY A 351 15.47 -24.04 -17.20
N ALA A 352 14.65 -23.30 -16.45
CA ALA A 352 13.42 -22.71 -16.97
C ALA A 352 13.67 -21.45 -17.84
N GLY A 353 14.89 -20.89 -17.80
CA GLY A 353 15.30 -19.66 -18.48
C GLY A 353 15.42 -19.75 -19.99
N ASP A 354 15.54 -20.96 -20.56
CA ASP A 354 15.56 -21.18 -22.01
C ASP A 354 14.53 -22.21 -22.50
N ALA A 355 13.77 -22.84 -21.60
CA ALA A 355 12.67 -23.75 -21.93
C ALA A 355 11.33 -23.00 -22.12
N ALA A 356 11.33 -22.04 -23.02
CA ALA A 356 10.32 -22.10 -24.05
C ALA A 356 10.90 -23.03 -25.14
N GLY A 357 10.15 -23.99 -25.65
CA GLY A 357 10.75 -25.12 -26.39
C GLY A 357 11.43 -26.08 -25.41
N ASP A 358 10.88 -27.25 -25.15
CA ASP A 358 10.65 -28.25 -26.19
C ASP A 358 9.38 -29.03 -25.83
N GLY A 359 8.31 -28.78 -26.58
CA GLY A 359 7.09 -29.56 -26.58
C GLY A 359 7.03 -30.36 -27.88
N ALA A 360 8.13 -31.01 -28.28
CA ALA A 360 8.13 -31.90 -29.42
C ALA A 360 7.42 -33.22 -29.04
N ASN A 361 6.26 -33.37 -29.64
CA ASN A 361 5.52 -34.60 -29.87
C ASN A 361 6.48 -35.79 -30.12
N LYS A 362 6.63 -36.70 -29.14
CA LYS A 362 7.41 -37.93 -29.33
C LYS A 362 6.59 -38.97 -30.10
N ASN A 363 6.73 -38.95 -31.42
CA ASN A 363 6.55 -40.17 -32.22
C ASN A 363 7.86 -40.98 -32.19
N PRO A 364 7.85 -42.27 -31.85
CA PRO A 364 9.09 -43.06 -31.76
C PRO A 364 9.39 -43.73 -33.10
N SER A 365 10.44 -43.28 -33.79
CA SER A 365 11.06 -44.08 -34.86
C SER A 365 12.55 -43.79 -35.06
N LYS A 366 13.34 -44.70 -34.46
CA LYS A 366 14.70 -45.21 -34.79
C LYS A 366 15.95 -44.31 -34.64
N PRO A 367 17.09 -44.91 -34.21
CA PRO A 367 18.33 -44.19 -33.90
C PRO A 367 19.34 -44.23 -35.06
N ALA A 368 20.12 -43.16 -35.21
CA ALA A 368 21.44 -43.21 -35.84
C ALA A 368 22.29 -42.08 -35.25
N GLY A 369 23.48 -42.43 -34.77
CA GLY A 369 24.35 -41.54 -34.01
C GLY A 369 25.07 -40.49 -34.84
N SER A 370 25.42 -39.39 -34.18
CA SER A 370 26.70 -38.71 -34.38
C SER A 370 27.00 -37.87 -33.15
N THR A 371 28.21 -38.06 -32.63
CA THR A 371 28.87 -37.22 -31.63
C THR A 371 29.07 -35.82 -32.19
N GLY A 372 28.37 -34.85 -31.63
CA GLY A 372 28.57 -33.43 -31.90
C GLY A 372 28.54 -32.68 -30.58
N GLU A 373 29.70 -32.20 -30.14
CA GLU A 373 29.86 -31.32 -28.99
C GLU A 373 29.01 -30.06 -29.19
N THR A 374 27.94 -29.94 -28.40
CA THR A 374 27.13 -28.73 -28.36
C THR A 374 27.94 -27.63 -27.67
N LYS A 375 28.59 -26.77 -28.48
CA LYS A 375 29.16 -25.49 -28.03
C LYS A 375 28.12 -24.73 -27.19
N ARG A 376 28.35 -24.68 -25.89
CA ARG A 376 27.61 -23.80 -24.95
C ARG A 376 27.78 -22.36 -25.43
N ARG A 377 26.65 -21.69 -25.68
CA ARG A 377 26.61 -20.26 -26.00
C ARG A 377 27.08 -19.46 -24.78
N GLU A 378 28.11 -18.64 -24.95
CA GLU A 378 28.49 -17.60 -24.00
C GLU A 378 27.40 -16.52 -24.00
N GLY A 379 26.57 -16.52 -22.97
CA GLY A 379 25.55 -15.51 -22.72
C GLY A 379 25.41 -15.32 -21.22
N ASP A 380 25.95 -14.20 -20.72
CA ASP A 380 25.75 -13.61 -19.38
C ASP A 380 25.37 -14.61 -18.27
N SER A 381 26.35 -15.40 -17.79
CA SER A 381 26.16 -16.37 -16.71
C SER A 381 25.97 -15.64 -15.38
N THR A 382 24.78 -15.05 -15.20
CA THR A 382 24.40 -14.40 -13.95
C THR A 382 24.40 -15.43 -12.84
N ASP A 383 25.22 -15.21 -11.82
CA ASP A 383 25.28 -16.08 -10.65
C ASP A 383 24.09 -15.79 -9.72
N TYR A 384 22.99 -16.51 -9.93
CA TYR A 384 21.79 -16.37 -9.09
C TYR A 384 22.04 -16.69 -7.62
N PHE A 385 23.04 -17.53 -7.30
CA PHE A 385 23.41 -17.78 -5.92
C PHE A 385 23.93 -16.50 -5.27
N GLU A 386 24.78 -15.76 -5.97
CA GLU A 386 25.39 -14.54 -5.45
C GLU A 386 24.33 -13.47 -5.19
N LEU A 387 23.34 -13.32 -6.08
CA LEU A 387 22.22 -12.40 -5.87
C LEU A 387 21.41 -12.76 -4.61
N VAL A 388 21.04 -14.04 -4.44
CA VAL A 388 20.28 -14.50 -3.27
C VAL A 388 21.11 -14.33 -1.99
N TYR A 389 22.38 -14.71 -2.02
CA TYR A 389 23.27 -14.61 -0.87
C TYR A 389 23.45 -13.16 -0.42
N GLN A 390 23.65 -12.22 -1.36
CA GLN A 390 23.75 -10.79 -1.05
C GLN A 390 22.49 -10.24 -0.39
N CYS A 391 21.29 -10.68 -0.82
CA CYS A 391 20.04 -10.27 -0.17
C CYS A 391 20.02 -10.70 1.31
N ILE A 392 20.43 -11.94 1.58
CA ILE A 392 20.41 -12.52 2.93
C ILE A 392 21.48 -11.87 3.81
N GLU A 393 22.69 -11.69 3.29
CA GLU A 393 23.83 -11.15 4.04
C GLU A 393 23.65 -9.67 4.37
N LYS A 394 23.24 -8.85 3.38
CA LYS A 394 23.14 -7.39 3.57
C LYS A 394 21.83 -6.94 4.21
N ARG A 395 20.72 -7.65 3.95
CA ARG A 395 19.36 -7.16 4.23
C ARG A 395 18.44 -8.25 4.76
N LYS A 396 18.94 -9.12 5.65
CA LYS A 396 18.16 -10.22 6.25
C LYS A 396 16.77 -9.81 6.75
N ASN A 397 16.66 -8.69 7.46
CA ASN A 397 15.40 -8.21 8.07
C ASN A 397 14.35 -7.77 7.04
N PHE A 398 14.75 -7.57 5.78
CA PHE A 398 13.87 -7.22 4.68
C PHE A 398 13.26 -8.46 4.02
N LEU A 399 13.77 -9.67 4.32
CA LEU A 399 13.31 -10.92 3.74
C LEU A 399 12.33 -11.62 4.69
N ASN A 400 11.08 -11.74 4.27
CA ASN A 400 10.00 -12.28 5.08
C ASN A 400 9.36 -13.49 4.38
N VAL A 401 9.26 -14.62 5.08
CA VAL A 401 8.71 -15.87 4.49
C VAL A 401 7.40 -16.21 5.18
N ILE A 402 6.36 -16.44 4.38
CA ILE A 402 5.07 -16.95 4.86
C ILE A 402 4.95 -18.41 4.48
N SER A 403 4.88 -19.28 5.48
CA SER A 403 4.56 -20.69 5.27
C SER A 403 3.06 -20.94 5.39
N LEU A 404 2.45 -21.39 4.29
CA LEU A 404 1.03 -21.75 4.24
C LEU A 404 0.79 -23.27 4.39
N ASN A 405 1.86 -24.02 4.66
CA ASN A 405 1.84 -25.47 4.87
C ASN A 405 1.76 -25.86 6.36
N ALA A 406 1.85 -24.89 7.28
CA ALA A 406 1.75 -25.17 8.70
C ALA A 406 0.39 -25.82 9.00
N ARG A 407 0.37 -26.86 9.84
CA ARG A 407 -0.84 -27.52 10.39
C ARG A 407 -1.73 -26.57 11.22
N ASN A 408 -1.50 -25.25 11.16
CA ASN A 408 -2.29 -24.27 11.84
C ASN A 408 -3.68 -24.17 11.20
N PRO A 409 -4.74 -24.26 12.03
CA PRO A 409 -6.12 -24.10 11.55
C PRO A 409 -6.43 -22.66 11.11
N VAL A 410 -5.59 -21.69 11.50
CA VAL A 410 -5.73 -20.28 11.14
C VAL A 410 -4.96 -20.01 9.85
N GLU A 411 -5.69 -19.68 8.78
CA GLU A 411 -5.11 -19.27 7.49
C GLU A 411 -4.23 -18.02 7.70
N PRO A 412 -2.97 -18.00 7.19
CA PRO A 412 -2.11 -16.82 7.25
C PRO A 412 -2.75 -15.64 6.53
N ASP A 413 -2.87 -14.54 7.26
CA ASP A 413 -3.35 -13.27 6.75
C ASP A 413 -2.19 -12.54 6.05
N ILE A 414 -2.22 -12.48 4.72
CA ILE A 414 -1.17 -11.85 3.89
C ILE A 414 -1.02 -10.37 4.24
N ASP A 415 -2.13 -9.73 4.56
CA ASP A 415 -2.21 -8.39 5.11
C ASP A 415 -1.39 -8.21 6.39
N VAL A 416 -1.46 -9.17 7.31
CA VAL A 416 -0.64 -9.17 8.52
C VAL A 416 0.83 -9.37 8.17
N ALA A 417 1.12 -10.25 7.22
CA ALA A 417 2.49 -10.50 6.81
C ALA A 417 3.13 -9.30 6.10
N ILE A 418 2.36 -8.55 5.31
CA ILE A 418 2.80 -7.28 4.70
C ILE A 418 3.17 -6.27 5.79
N LEU A 419 2.33 -6.09 6.82
CA LEU A 419 2.66 -5.21 7.94
C LEU A 419 3.91 -5.67 8.69
N LYS A 420 3.97 -6.95 9.04
CA LYS A 420 5.14 -7.53 9.72
C LYS A 420 6.41 -7.33 8.90
N ALA A 421 6.34 -7.43 7.58
CA ALA A 421 7.49 -7.21 6.71
C ALA A 421 8.00 -5.76 6.74
N LEU A 422 7.09 -4.78 6.70
CA LEU A 422 7.46 -3.38 6.88
C LEU A 422 8.10 -3.14 8.26
N LEU A 423 7.55 -3.74 9.31
CA LEU A 423 8.04 -3.56 10.67
C LEU A 423 9.37 -4.28 10.95
N ASN A 424 9.60 -5.42 10.31
CA ASN A 424 10.89 -6.09 10.39
C ASN A 424 11.96 -5.28 9.66
N ALA A 425 11.63 -4.64 8.53
CA ALA A 425 12.57 -3.79 7.80
C ALA A 425 13.04 -2.57 8.60
N THR A 426 12.20 -2.03 9.50
CA THR A 426 12.59 -0.92 10.38
C THR A 426 13.58 -1.35 11.48
N SER A 427 13.58 -2.64 11.83
CA SER A 427 14.35 -3.21 12.94
C SER A 427 15.85 -3.40 12.63
N GLY A 428 16.28 -3.17 11.38
CA GLY A 428 17.67 -3.32 10.93
C GLY A 428 18.47 -2.03 10.80
N SER A 429 17.87 -0.86 11.04
CA SER A 429 18.62 0.39 11.21
C SER A 429 19.43 0.28 12.50
N GLU A 430 20.74 0.55 12.47
CA GLU A 430 21.70 0.45 13.58
C GLU A 430 21.38 1.30 14.84
N SER A 431 20.19 1.89 14.91
CA SER A 431 19.65 2.42 16.16
C SER A 431 19.12 1.26 17.01
N VAL A 432 19.54 1.20 18.27
CA VAL A 432 18.96 0.34 19.31
C VAL A 432 17.53 0.80 19.56
N VAL A 433 16.62 0.45 18.66
CA VAL A 433 15.19 0.74 18.78
C VAL A 433 14.63 -0.25 19.80
N SER A 434 14.17 0.25 20.95
CA SER A 434 13.57 -0.56 21.99
C SER A 434 12.34 -1.32 21.46
N ASP A 435 12.04 -2.49 22.05
CA ASP A 435 10.85 -3.27 21.68
C ASP A 435 9.55 -2.46 21.83
N LYS A 436 9.53 -1.52 22.78
CA LYS A 436 8.46 -0.54 22.96
C LYS A 436 8.26 0.34 21.73
N GLN A 437 9.32 0.99 21.23
CA GLN A 437 9.24 1.84 20.05
C GLN A 437 8.80 1.07 18.80
N ARG A 438 9.19 -0.21 18.67
CA ARG A 438 8.71 -1.09 17.60
C ARG A 438 7.22 -1.29 17.69
N LYS A 439 6.69 -1.69 18.86
CA LYS A 439 5.24 -1.85 19.10
C LYS A 439 4.46 -0.57 18.79
N CYS A 440 4.98 0.60 19.18
CA CYS A 440 4.40 1.91 18.86
C CYS A 440 4.23 2.12 17.35
N GLU A 441 5.28 1.86 16.56
CA GLU A 441 5.20 2.01 15.11
C GLU A 441 4.34 0.92 14.45
N GLN A 442 4.29 -0.30 14.98
CA GLN A 442 3.34 -1.32 14.51
C GLN A 442 1.90 -0.84 14.64
N PHE A 443 1.59 -0.25 15.79
CA PHE A 443 0.27 0.31 16.05
C PHE A 443 -0.02 1.49 15.13
N ARG A 444 0.93 2.43 15.01
CA ARG A 444 0.77 3.62 14.18
C ARG A 444 0.52 3.27 12.71
N LEU A 445 1.23 2.29 12.17
CA LEU A 445 0.99 1.80 10.81
C LEU A 445 -0.35 1.09 10.68
N ALA A 446 -0.74 0.27 11.67
CA ALA A 446 -2.06 -0.35 11.67
C ALA A 446 -3.18 0.70 11.70
N LEU A 447 -3.00 1.79 12.44
CA LEU A 447 -3.92 2.93 12.50
C LEU A 447 -3.98 3.67 11.16
N GLU A 448 -2.84 4.00 10.57
CA GLU A 448 -2.77 4.57 9.21
C GLU A 448 -3.52 3.73 8.17
N TRP A 449 -3.50 2.41 8.35
CA TRP A 449 -4.12 1.47 7.42
C TRP A 449 -5.56 1.12 7.77
N ASN A 450 -6.09 1.68 8.86
CA ASN A 450 -7.39 1.36 9.43
C ASN A 450 -7.59 -0.16 9.66
N ARG A 451 -6.60 -0.80 10.28
CA ARG A 451 -6.55 -2.24 10.55
C ARG A 451 -6.52 -2.56 12.04
N ALA A 452 -7.60 -2.22 12.74
CA ALA A 452 -7.74 -2.48 14.18
C ALA A 452 -7.65 -3.97 14.53
N ASP A 453 -8.10 -4.85 13.63
CA ASP A 453 -8.01 -6.31 13.79
C ASP A 453 -6.57 -6.82 13.94
N ILE A 454 -5.62 -6.17 13.29
CA ILE A 454 -4.20 -6.52 13.38
C ILE A 454 -3.66 -6.14 14.75
N VAL A 455 -4.08 -4.99 15.28
CA VAL A 455 -3.73 -4.59 16.64
C VAL A 455 -4.28 -5.62 17.63
N ARG A 456 -5.59 -5.93 17.59
CA ARG A 456 -6.22 -6.88 18.52
C ARG A 456 -5.57 -8.26 18.51
N ASN A 457 -5.21 -8.77 17.32
CA ASN A 457 -4.74 -10.15 17.16
C ASN A 457 -3.22 -10.30 17.29
N HIS A 458 -2.45 -9.24 17.02
CA HIS A 458 -0.99 -9.35 16.86
C HIS A 458 -0.17 -8.34 17.66
N ILE A 459 -0.77 -7.25 18.15
CA ILE A 459 -0.09 -6.25 18.97
C ILE A 459 -0.73 -6.30 20.37
N MET A 460 -0.04 -6.94 21.30
CA MET A 460 -0.48 -6.93 22.70
C MET A 460 -0.35 -5.53 23.28
N ILE A 461 -1.49 -4.96 23.70
CA ILE A 461 -1.54 -3.72 24.48
C ILE A 461 -1.58 -4.15 25.95
N ARG A 462 -0.44 -4.08 26.63
CA ARG A 462 -0.35 -4.20 28.09
C ARG A 462 -0.01 -2.83 28.64
N GLU A 463 -0.60 -2.44 29.76
CA GLU A 463 -0.35 -1.11 30.37
C GLU A 463 1.15 -0.83 30.59
N GLU A 464 1.94 -1.85 30.91
CA GLU A 464 3.39 -1.76 31.12
C GLU A 464 4.20 -1.42 29.86
N ASP A 465 3.63 -1.66 28.67
CA ASP A 465 4.32 -1.51 27.39
C ASP A 465 4.25 -0.08 26.83
N TRP A 466 3.44 0.83 27.39
CA TRP A 466 3.11 2.11 26.75
C TRP A 466 3.24 3.31 27.70
N GLU A 467 3.76 4.44 27.19
CA GLU A 467 3.60 5.70 27.90
C GLU A 467 2.22 6.30 27.61
N ASN A 468 1.55 6.84 28.65
CA ASN A 468 0.24 7.48 28.50
C ASN A 468 0.21 8.53 27.38
N ARG A 469 1.32 9.25 27.16
CA ARG A 469 1.44 10.25 26.09
C ARG A 469 1.37 9.64 24.68
N GLU A 470 1.97 8.47 24.47
CA GLU A 470 2.02 7.80 23.16
C GLU A 470 0.65 7.24 22.79
N LEU A 471 -0.01 6.54 23.71
CA LEU A 471 -1.37 6.03 23.52
C LEU A 471 -2.36 7.15 23.28
N THR A 472 -2.23 8.24 24.04
CA THR A 472 -3.06 9.43 23.87
C THR A 472 -2.93 10.04 22.47
N GLY A 473 -1.69 10.19 21.97
CA GLY A 473 -1.48 10.68 20.60
C GLY A 473 -2.08 9.74 19.54
N LEU A 474 -1.98 8.43 19.73
CA LEU A 474 -2.61 7.46 18.81
C LEU A 474 -4.15 7.51 18.88
N PHE A 475 -4.73 7.67 20.06
CA PHE A 475 -6.17 7.81 20.24
C PHE A 475 -6.71 9.08 19.56
N GLU A 476 -6.01 10.21 19.68
CA GLU A 476 -6.36 11.47 19.00
C GLU A 476 -6.34 11.32 17.47
N ILE A 477 -5.37 10.58 16.92
CA ILE A 477 -5.34 10.28 15.48
C ILE A 477 -6.53 9.38 15.08
N ALA A 478 -6.89 8.39 15.90
CA ALA A 478 -8.05 7.53 15.62
C ALA A 478 -9.37 8.34 15.61
N LEU A 479 -9.54 9.27 16.56
CA LEU A 479 -10.70 10.16 16.62
C LEU A 479 -10.77 11.09 15.41
N SER A 480 -9.68 11.80 15.10
CA SER A 480 -9.65 12.74 13.96
C SER A 480 -9.93 12.05 12.62
N ARG A 481 -9.55 10.78 12.48
CA ARG A 481 -9.79 9.97 11.27
C ARG A 481 -11.11 9.20 11.28
N SER A 482 -11.97 9.41 12.29
CA SER A 482 -13.25 8.70 12.45
C SER A 482 -13.12 7.17 12.43
N GLN A 483 -12.04 6.64 12.99
CA GLN A 483 -11.75 5.21 13.01
C GLN A 483 -12.39 4.54 14.23
N THR A 484 -13.70 4.29 14.17
CA THR A 484 -14.51 3.77 15.28
C THR A 484 -14.00 2.44 15.85
N ASP A 485 -13.48 1.55 15.00
CA ASP A 485 -12.91 0.27 15.43
C ASP A 485 -11.68 0.44 16.34
N PHE A 486 -10.85 1.46 16.07
CA PHE A 486 -9.71 1.80 16.91
C PHE A 486 -10.16 2.45 18.21
N VAL A 487 -11.12 3.39 18.16
CA VAL A 487 -11.68 4.01 19.36
C VAL A 487 -12.21 2.94 20.31
N LYS A 488 -13.02 2.01 19.80
CA LYS A 488 -13.50 0.87 20.58
C LYS A 488 -12.35 0.02 21.15
N LEU A 489 -11.33 -0.24 20.34
CA LEU A 489 -10.17 -1.01 20.76
C LEU A 489 -9.44 -0.34 21.94
N PHE A 490 -9.24 0.97 21.92
CA PHE A 490 -8.64 1.69 23.04
C PHE A 490 -9.51 1.61 24.31
N LEU A 491 -10.83 1.75 24.17
CA LEU A 491 -11.77 1.65 25.30
C LEU A 491 -11.81 0.24 25.89
N ASP A 492 -11.75 -0.80 25.07
CA ASP A 492 -11.68 -2.21 25.50
C ASP A 492 -10.38 -2.52 26.29
N HIS A 493 -9.35 -1.67 26.18
CA HIS A 493 -8.05 -1.78 26.85
C HIS A 493 -7.89 -0.74 27.98
N ASP A 494 -8.99 -0.35 28.62
CA ASP A 494 -9.03 0.53 29.80
C ASP A 494 -8.41 1.93 29.58
N PHE A 495 -8.45 2.43 28.33
CA PHE A 495 -8.02 3.81 28.05
C PHE A 495 -8.95 4.82 28.73
N SER A 496 -8.42 5.53 29.73
CA SER A 496 -9.15 6.53 30.51
C SER A 496 -9.40 7.81 29.71
N LEU A 497 -10.66 8.02 29.30
CA LEU A 497 -11.09 9.29 28.71
C LEU A 497 -10.94 10.47 29.69
N THR A 498 -11.08 10.20 30.99
CA THR A 498 -10.90 11.20 32.04
C THR A 498 -9.48 11.75 32.06
N ASP A 499 -8.47 10.90 31.86
CA ASP A 499 -7.07 11.33 31.80
C ASP A 499 -6.74 12.07 30.50
N LEU A 500 -7.42 11.72 29.40
CA LEU A 500 -7.32 12.44 28.13
C LEU A 500 -7.86 13.87 28.27
N PHE A 501 -9.10 14.02 28.74
CA PHE A 501 -9.80 15.31 28.81
C PHE A 501 -9.44 16.15 30.04
N ARG A 502 -8.63 15.63 30.96
CA ARG A 502 -7.98 16.42 32.00
C ARG A 502 -7.23 17.62 31.42
N ASP A 503 -6.66 17.48 30.22
CA ASP A 503 -6.15 18.61 29.46
C ASP A 503 -7.29 19.33 28.72
N LYS A 504 -7.72 20.45 29.32
CA LYS A 504 -8.81 21.31 28.85
C LYS A 504 -8.59 21.88 27.44
N THR A 505 -7.37 21.80 26.88
CA THR A 505 -7.07 22.27 25.52
C THR A 505 -7.46 21.26 24.44
N LYS A 506 -7.63 19.97 24.77
CA LYS A 506 -7.83 18.90 23.79
C LYS A 506 -9.23 18.86 23.19
N LEU A 507 -10.25 19.01 24.02
CA LEU A 507 -11.63 19.03 23.54
C LEU A 507 -11.87 20.20 22.54
N PRO A 508 -11.45 21.46 22.82
CA PRO A 508 -11.49 22.52 21.82
C PRO A 508 -10.74 22.19 20.52
N LEU A 509 -9.54 21.58 20.60
CA LEU A 509 -8.75 21.21 19.42
C LEU A 509 -9.44 20.17 18.54
N LEU A 510 -10.08 19.15 19.13
CA LEU A 510 -10.85 18.15 18.39
C LEU A 510 -12.02 18.80 17.64
N TYR A 511 -12.72 19.70 18.31
CA TYR A 511 -13.80 20.47 17.72
C TYR A 511 -13.32 21.35 16.56
N VAL A 512 -12.27 22.14 16.75
CA VAL A 512 -11.70 23.01 15.70
C VAL A 512 -11.22 22.19 14.50
N ASN A 513 -10.55 21.06 14.72
CA ASN A 513 -10.09 20.19 13.64
C ASN A 513 -11.25 19.58 12.84
N SER A 514 -12.36 19.21 13.50
CA SER A 514 -13.56 18.72 12.80
C SER A 514 -14.28 19.81 11.98
N MET A 515 -14.09 21.08 12.33
CA MET A 515 -14.76 22.22 11.70
C MET A 515 -13.99 22.81 10.52
N GLN A 516 -12.68 22.53 10.38
CA GLN A 516 -11.86 23.02 9.27
C GLN A 516 -12.33 22.52 7.90
N ASP A 517 -13.01 21.37 7.85
CA ASP A 517 -13.64 20.83 6.63
C ASP A 517 -15.00 21.49 6.32
N HIS A 518 -15.56 22.25 7.27
CA HIS A 518 -16.85 22.93 7.14
C HIS A 518 -16.65 24.45 7.02
N HIS A 519 -16.57 24.95 5.78
CA HIS A 519 -16.39 26.38 5.43
C HIS A 519 -17.47 27.36 5.95
N GLU A 520 -18.46 26.91 6.73
CA GLU A 520 -19.61 27.73 7.12
C GLU A 520 -19.51 28.36 8.52
N ILE A 521 -18.52 27.99 9.34
CA ILE A 521 -18.44 28.41 10.76
C ILE A 521 -17.09 29.05 11.06
N SER A 522 -17.12 30.33 11.46
CA SER A 522 -15.93 31.08 11.89
C SER A 522 -15.74 30.89 13.39
N VAL A 523 -15.02 29.84 13.79
CA VAL A 523 -14.72 29.59 15.20
C VAL A 523 -13.78 30.69 15.72
N ASN A 524 -14.18 31.38 16.80
CA ASN A 524 -13.33 32.37 17.45
C ASN A 524 -12.18 31.66 18.20
N ASN A 525 -10.93 32.01 17.89
CA ASN A 525 -9.75 31.29 18.39
C ASN A 525 -9.51 31.44 19.90
N ASP A 526 -10.09 32.47 20.54
CA ASP A 526 -9.87 32.75 21.96
C ASP A 526 -10.75 31.89 22.89
N ASP A 527 -11.93 31.43 22.44
CA ASP A 527 -12.82 30.53 23.20
C ASP A 527 -13.69 29.66 22.26
N PRO A 528 -13.12 28.56 21.74
CA PRO A 528 -13.76 27.73 20.70
C PRO A 528 -15.02 27.02 21.20
N LEU A 529 -14.97 26.48 22.43
CA LEU A 529 -16.07 25.68 22.99
C LEU A 529 -17.31 26.51 23.26
N ARG A 530 -17.14 27.75 23.75
CA ARG A 530 -18.26 28.66 23.97
C ARG A 530 -18.93 29.05 22.66
N THR A 531 -18.15 29.32 21.63
CA THR A 531 -18.67 29.66 20.29
C THR A 531 -19.47 28.49 19.72
N ILE A 532 -18.91 27.28 19.78
CA ILE A 532 -19.56 26.07 19.25
C ILE A 532 -20.84 25.75 20.02
N TYR A 533 -20.81 25.85 21.34
CA TYR A 533 -22.00 25.63 22.15
C TYR A 533 -23.11 26.62 21.80
N GLN A 534 -22.81 27.92 21.76
CA GLN A 534 -23.81 28.96 21.52
C GLN A 534 -24.34 28.96 20.09
N GLU A 535 -23.50 28.71 19.09
CA GLU A 535 -23.88 28.79 17.68
C GLU A 535 -24.43 27.47 17.11
N MET A 536 -24.08 26.33 17.68
CA MET A 536 -24.46 25.02 17.12
C MET A 536 -25.29 24.16 18.08
N ILE A 537 -24.85 24.00 19.33
CA ILE A 537 -25.46 23.05 20.26
C ILE A 537 -26.75 23.64 20.86
N GLN A 538 -26.69 24.88 21.34
CA GLN A 538 -27.83 25.57 21.96
C GLN A 538 -29.05 25.68 21.02
N PRO A 539 -28.90 26.01 19.71
CA PRO A 539 -30.02 25.96 18.77
C PRO A 539 -30.60 24.57 18.52
N LEU A 540 -29.80 23.50 18.69
CA LEU A 540 -30.24 22.11 18.48
C LEU A 540 -31.01 21.56 19.69
N ILE A 541 -30.60 21.93 20.90
CA ILE A 541 -31.19 21.44 22.16
C ILE A 541 -32.36 22.35 22.61
N GLY A 542 -32.42 23.59 22.13
CA GLY A 542 -33.42 24.59 22.50
C GLY A 542 -33.19 25.15 23.91
N ASP A 543 -34.11 26.00 24.38
CA ASP A 543 -34.00 26.72 25.66
C ASP A 543 -34.21 25.83 26.90
N PHE A 544 -34.36 24.51 26.72
CA PHE A 544 -34.72 23.57 27.79
C PHE A 544 -33.51 23.05 28.59
N PHE A 545 -32.29 23.22 28.09
CA PHE A 545 -31.07 22.75 28.75
C PHE A 545 -30.03 23.89 28.82
N GLU A 546 -29.69 24.34 30.03
CA GLU A 546 -28.47 25.10 30.28
C GLU A 546 -27.31 24.11 30.45
N VAL A 547 -26.51 23.92 29.41
CA VAL A 547 -25.20 23.27 29.58
C VAL A 547 -24.23 24.32 30.09
N ASP A 548 -23.73 24.11 31.30
CA ASP A 548 -22.85 25.04 31.98
C ASP A 548 -21.42 24.92 31.42
N VAL A 549 -21.16 25.53 30.25
CA VAL A 549 -19.84 25.55 29.59
C VAL A 549 -18.75 26.19 30.47
N ALA A 550 -19.14 26.90 31.54
CA ALA A 550 -18.24 27.50 32.51
C ALA A 550 -17.47 26.49 33.39
N LEU A 551 -17.92 25.24 33.50
CA LEU A 551 -17.21 24.20 34.26
C LEU A 551 -15.99 23.63 33.53
N CYS A 552 -15.95 23.66 32.19
CA CYS A 552 -14.74 23.31 31.46
C CYS A 552 -13.60 24.33 31.68
N THR A 553 -13.88 25.56 32.10
CA THR A 553 -12.84 26.59 32.35
C THR A 553 -12.50 26.78 33.83
N LYS A 554 -13.41 26.48 34.77
CA LYS A 554 -13.15 26.66 36.21
C LYS A 554 -12.49 25.46 36.89
N THR A 555 -11.61 25.78 37.84
CA THR A 555 -10.78 24.87 38.62
C THR A 555 -11.56 24.30 39.82
N ASN A 556 -11.29 23.04 40.16
CA ASN A 556 -11.61 22.38 41.42
C ASN A 556 -13.11 22.25 41.79
N THR A 557 -13.74 21.14 41.41
CA THR A 557 -14.57 20.35 42.35
C THR A 557 -14.65 18.91 41.85
N SER A 558 -14.46 17.96 42.76
CA SER A 558 -14.44 16.52 42.54
C SER A 558 -15.86 15.98 42.30
N ASP A 559 -15.93 14.95 41.45
CA ASP A 559 -17.00 13.94 41.34
C ASP A 559 -18.26 14.22 40.48
N SER A 560 -18.37 15.32 39.74
CA SER A 560 -19.49 15.54 38.78
C SER A 560 -19.09 15.93 37.35
N LEU A 561 -17.80 15.89 37.03
CA LEU A 561 -17.26 16.30 35.72
C LEU A 561 -17.53 15.29 34.59
N LEU A 562 -17.75 14.01 34.92
CA LEU A 562 -17.87 12.92 33.96
C LEU A 562 -19.10 13.04 33.04
N ASP A 563 -20.28 13.38 33.58
CA ASP A 563 -21.51 13.37 32.79
C ASP A 563 -21.57 14.49 31.74
N ASN A 564 -20.95 15.64 32.02
CA ASN A 564 -20.98 16.80 31.12
C ASN A 564 -19.96 16.69 29.98
N GLU A 565 -18.79 16.09 30.21
CA GLU A 565 -17.77 15.90 29.18
C GLU A 565 -18.21 14.87 28.12
N TYR A 566 -18.93 13.81 28.53
CA TYR A 566 -19.52 12.81 27.63
C TYR A 566 -20.65 13.39 26.77
N LEU A 567 -21.53 14.23 27.34
CA LEU A 567 -22.60 14.91 26.61
C LEU A 567 -22.05 15.82 25.50
N VAL A 568 -20.96 16.51 25.76
CA VAL A 568 -20.29 17.38 24.77
C VAL A 568 -19.57 16.55 23.70
N ALA A 569 -18.95 15.41 24.04
CA ALA A 569 -18.36 14.52 23.03
C ALA A 569 -19.41 13.88 22.11
N CYS A 570 -20.58 13.49 22.64
CA CYS A 570 -21.69 12.95 21.85
C CYS A 570 -22.23 13.96 20.81
N SER A 571 -22.25 15.26 21.15
CA SER A 571 -22.67 16.31 20.21
C SER A 571 -21.73 16.49 19.01
N CYS A 572 -20.43 16.15 19.12
CA CYS A 572 -19.49 16.15 17.99
C CYS A 572 -19.90 15.15 16.91
N CYS A 573 -20.36 13.97 17.32
CA CYS A 573 -20.67 12.84 16.45
C CYS A 573 -21.97 13.01 15.66
N THR A 574 -22.80 13.99 16.03
CA THR A 574 -24.14 14.25 15.46
C THR A 574 -24.20 15.44 14.49
N THR A 575 -23.06 15.99 14.07
CA THR A 575 -22.99 17.03 13.03
C THR A 575 -23.43 16.48 11.65
N PRO A 576 -23.88 17.34 10.71
CA PRO A 576 -25.07 17.06 9.87
C PRO A 576 -24.90 16.04 8.74
N THR A 577 -23.73 15.42 8.56
CA THR A 577 -23.52 14.38 7.53
C THR A 577 -24.20 13.05 7.85
N ARG A 578 -24.56 12.78 9.12
CA ARG A 578 -25.26 11.55 9.53
C ARG A 578 -26.80 11.66 9.56
N ARG A 579 -27.36 12.76 9.08
CA ARG A 579 -28.81 13.06 9.19
C ARG A 579 -29.69 12.09 8.37
N GLU A 580 -29.17 11.50 7.29
CA GLU A 580 -29.97 10.64 6.40
C GLU A 580 -30.18 9.22 6.92
N ASP A 581 -29.28 8.69 7.76
CA ASP A 581 -29.41 7.32 8.28
C ASP A 581 -30.27 7.24 9.56
N TYR A 582 -30.22 8.26 10.43
CA TYR A 582 -30.95 8.25 11.70
C TYR A 582 -32.43 8.63 11.59
N GLN A 583 -32.83 9.39 10.56
CA GLN A 583 -34.24 9.79 10.41
C GLN A 583 -35.18 8.63 10.06
N ASN A 584 -34.66 7.50 9.56
CA ASN A 584 -35.47 6.33 9.21
C ASN A 584 -35.70 5.35 10.38
N GLN A 585 -35.00 5.50 11.51
CA GLN A 585 -35.19 4.62 12.69
C GLN A 585 -36.03 5.26 13.81
N ILE A 586 -36.13 6.58 13.87
CA ILE A 586 -36.86 7.27 14.95
C ILE A 586 -38.38 7.38 14.66
N SER A 587 -38.84 7.00 13.46
CA SER A 587 -40.28 6.99 13.14
C SER A 587 -41.05 5.81 13.73
N ALA A 588 -40.38 4.89 14.45
CA ALA A 588 -41.00 3.71 15.00
C ALA A 588 -40.36 3.34 16.34
N GLU A 589 -40.73 4.03 17.42
CA GLU A 589 -40.96 3.42 18.74
C GLU A 589 -41.48 4.47 19.73
N ASP A 590 -42.72 4.27 20.17
CA ASP A 590 -43.37 5.03 21.23
C ASP A 590 -42.63 4.87 22.56
N GLY A 591 -42.62 5.94 23.33
CA GLY A 591 -41.76 6.13 24.48
C GLY A 591 -41.82 5.03 25.53
N THR A 592 -40.65 4.53 25.92
CA THR A 592 -40.26 4.27 27.32
C THR A 592 -38.75 4.03 27.40
N ASN A 593 -38.11 4.69 28.36
CA ASN A 593 -36.78 4.40 28.93
C ASN A 593 -35.63 4.05 27.97
N LEU A 594 -34.91 5.07 27.49
CA LEU A 594 -33.54 4.89 27.00
C LEU A 594 -32.57 5.02 28.18
N SER A 595 -32.11 3.87 28.67
CA SER A 595 -30.93 3.74 29.53
C SER A 595 -29.69 4.20 28.76
N ALA A 596 -28.82 4.92 29.46
CA ALA A 596 -27.52 5.36 29.00
C ALA A 596 -26.63 4.17 28.58
N GLU A 597 -26.44 4.01 27.27
CA GLU A 597 -25.28 3.38 26.64
C GLU A 597 -25.20 3.96 25.22
N GLY A 598 -24.15 4.73 24.94
CA GLY A 598 -23.91 5.40 23.66
C GLY A 598 -22.62 6.19 23.67
#